data_AF-A0A380TTG7-F1
#
_entry.id   AF-A0A380TTG7-F1
#
_cell.length_a   1.000
_cell.length_b   1.000
_cell.length_c   1.000
_cell.angle_alpha   90.00
_cell.angle_beta   90.00
_cell.angle_gamma   90.00
#
_symmetry.space_group_name_H-M   'P 1'
#
loop_
_entity.id
_entity.type
_entity.pdbx_description
1 polymer ?
#
loop_
_entity_poly.entity_id
_entity_poly.type
_entity_poly.pdbx_seq_one_letter_code
_entity_poly.pdbx_strand_id
1 'polypeptide(L)'
;MEFYEYVVFFDEPSKKEVLEVVDDETQWNLFSSAENLIGYVAREIAESKASDWELYDEDDYVYLVIRQEQSEEWEITKVSVQYIRMFDDEQIDLDDLD
;
A
#
# COMPACT_ATOMS: atom_id res chain seq x y z
N MET A 1 -16.37 -5.23 0.29
CA MET A 1 -15.47 -4.58 1.26
C MET A 1 -14.91 -5.66 2.15
N GLU A 2 -13.61 -5.80 2.12
CA GLU A 2 -12.84 -6.73 2.94
C GLU A 2 -11.93 -5.91 3.87
N PHE A 3 -11.56 -6.52 4.99
CA PHE A 3 -10.65 -5.92 5.95
C PHE A 3 -9.26 -6.48 5.76
N TYR A 4 -8.29 -5.58 5.76
CA TYR A 4 -6.87 -5.84 5.63
C TYR A 4 -6.14 -5.21 6.81
N GLU A 5 -5.02 -5.82 7.15
CA GLU A 5 -4.09 -5.28 8.12
C GLU A 5 -2.79 -4.96 7.39
N TYR A 6 -2.15 -3.85 7.74
CA TYR A 6 -0.88 -3.48 7.13
C TYR A 6 0.15 -2.92 8.12
N VAL A 7 1.43 -3.09 7.76
CA VAL A 7 2.56 -2.38 8.36
C VAL A 7 3.36 -1.68 7.27
N VAL A 8 3.88 -0.50 7.58
CA VAL A 8 4.62 0.36 6.65
C VAL A 8 6.09 0.46 7.04
N PHE A 9 6.95 0.41 6.03
CA PHE A 9 8.38 0.75 6.13
C PHE A 9 8.70 1.81 5.07
N PHE A 10 9.41 2.86 5.49
CA PHE A 10 9.84 3.96 4.61
C PHE A 10 11.18 3.68 3.91
N ASP A 11 11.93 2.69 4.40
CA ASP A 11 13.15 2.17 3.82
C ASP A 11 12.95 0.69 3.44
N GLU A 12 13.85 0.15 2.61
CA GLU A 12 13.83 -1.28 2.28
C GLU A 12 14.08 -2.13 3.53
N PRO A 13 13.09 -2.90 4.01
CA PRO A 13 13.26 -3.64 5.25
C PRO A 13 14.06 -4.92 5.00
N SER A 14 14.90 -5.28 5.97
CA SER A 14 15.52 -6.60 5.95
C SER A 14 14.49 -7.68 6.28
N LYS A 15 14.77 -8.93 5.87
CA LYS A 15 13.95 -10.10 6.24
C LYS A 15 13.74 -10.22 7.75
N LYS A 16 14.75 -9.85 8.57
CA LYS A 16 14.66 -9.95 10.03
C LYS A 16 13.65 -8.95 10.58
N GLU A 17 13.70 -7.70 10.10
CA GLU A 17 12.79 -6.64 10.53
C GLU A 17 11.34 -6.96 10.18
N VAL A 18 11.09 -7.46 8.96
CA VAL A 18 9.75 -7.89 8.55
C VAL A 18 9.23 -8.97 9.50
N LEU A 19 10.03 -10.00 9.79
CA LEU A 19 9.61 -11.10 10.66
C LEU A 19 9.37 -10.66 12.11
N GLU A 20 10.18 -9.73 12.63
CA GLU A 20 9.98 -9.19 13.98
C GLU A 20 8.68 -8.40 14.09
N VAL A 21 8.33 -7.64 13.05
CA VAL A 21 7.11 -6.82 13.01
C VAL A 21 5.86 -7.65 12.77
N VAL A 22 5.94 -8.66 11.89
CA VAL A 22 4.81 -9.54 11.60
C VAL A 22 4.38 -10.34 12.83
N ASP A 23 5.31 -10.70 13.72
CA ASP A 23 5.02 -11.40 14.99
C ASP A 23 4.41 -10.46 16.06
N ASP A 24 4.56 -9.14 15.91
CA ASP A 24 3.99 -8.15 16.82
C ASP A 24 2.64 -7.61 16.32
N GLU A 25 1.56 -8.26 16.78
CA GLU A 25 0.18 -7.89 16.49
C GLU A 25 -0.17 -6.41 16.79
N THR A 26 0.62 -5.71 17.62
CA THR A 26 0.38 -4.30 17.95
C THR A 26 0.81 -3.30 16.88
N GLN A 27 1.62 -3.73 15.90
CA GLN A 27 2.13 -2.86 14.83
C GLN A 27 1.17 -2.75 13.63
N TRP A 28 0.19 -3.65 13.55
CA TRP A 28 -0.72 -3.74 12.42
C TRP A 28 -1.79 -2.65 12.46
N ASN A 29 -1.99 -1.99 11.32
CA ASN A 29 -3.03 -0.99 11.12
C ASN A 29 -4.18 -1.60 10.31
N LEU A 30 -5.42 -1.33 10.72
CA LEU A 30 -6.60 -1.80 10.01
C LEU A 30 -6.92 -0.90 8.81
N PHE A 31 -7.27 -1.52 7.68
CA PHE A 31 -7.73 -0.87 6.47
C PHE A 31 -8.92 -1.62 5.88
N SER A 32 -9.90 -0.88 5.34
CA SER A 32 -11.04 -1.45 4.62
C SER A 32 -10.91 -1.12 3.15
N SER A 33 -10.91 -2.13 2.28
CA SER A 33 -10.78 -1.97 0.84
C SER A 33 -11.96 -2.62 0.11
N ALA A 34 -12.33 -2.05 -1.03
CA ALA A 34 -13.27 -2.69 -1.97
C ALA A 34 -12.55 -3.69 -2.90
N GLU A 35 -11.24 -3.53 -3.05
CA GLU A 35 -10.35 -4.38 -3.83
C GLU A 35 -10.00 -5.65 -3.06
N ASN A 36 -9.67 -6.71 -3.81
CA ASN A 36 -9.30 -8.01 -3.25
C ASN A 36 -7.88 -8.47 -3.65
N LEU A 37 -7.23 -7.74 -4.54
CA LEU A 37 -5.84 -8.00 -4.95
C LEU A 37 -4.91 -7.12 -4.11
N ILE A 38 -3.96 -7.74 -3.41
CA ILE A 38 -3.07 -7.05 -2.47
C ILE A 38 -2.35 -5.87 -3.10
N GLY A 39 -1.95 -5.95 -4.38
CA GLY A 39 -1.36 -4.82 -5.10
C GLY A 39 -2.26 -3.59 -5.18
N TYR A 40 -3.56 -3.77 -5.41
CA TYR A 40 -4.53 -2.68 -5.42
C TYR A 40 -4.85 -2.18 -4.01
N VAL A 41 -4.95 -3.08 -3.03
CA VAL A 41 -5.10 -2.70 -1.62
C VAL A 41 -3.90 -1.86 -1.14
N ALA A 42 -2.67 -2.25 -1.48
CA ALA A 42 -1.45 -1.52 -1.15
C ALA A 42 -1.47 -0.11 -1.73
N ARG A 43 -1.95 0.02 -2.96
CA ARG A 43 -2.10 1.31 -3.62
C ARG A 43 -3.14 2.18 -2.89
N GLU A 44 -4.33 1.67 -2.61
CA GLU A 44 -5.36 2.43 -1.88
C GLU A 44 -4.87 2.88 -0.50
N ILE A 45 -4.12 2.02 0.21
CA ILE A 45 -3.48 2.38 1.49
C ILE A 45 -2.51 3.54 1.27
N ALA A 46 -1.62 3.43 0.30
CA ALA A 46 -0.61 4.44 0.02
C ALA A 46 -1.25 5.76 -0.45
N GLU A 47 -2.29 5.73 -1.27
CA GLU A 47 -3.08 6.90 -1.67
C GLU A 47 -3.74 7.57 -0.47
N SER A 48 -4.40 6.80 0.38
CA SER A 48 -5.06 7.31 1.58
C SER A 48 -4.08 7.92 2.59
N LYS A 49 -2.82 7.49 2.58
CA LYS A 49 -1.79 7.88 3.55
C LYS A 49 -0.68 8.74 2.99
N ALA A 50 -0.64 8.98 1.68
CA ALA A 50 0.46 9.70 1.02
C ALA A 50 0.76 11.05 1.67
N SER A 51 -0.28 11.78 2.08
CA SER A 51 -0.13 13.07 2.78
C SER A 51 0.39 12.92 4.22
N ASP A 52 -0.03 11.89 4.95
CA ASP A 52 0.47 11.60 6.31
C ASP A 52 1.91 11.08 6.29
N TRP A 53 2.29 10.42 5.20
CA TRP A 53 3.61 9.81 4.98
C TRP A 53 4.59 10.71 4.24
N GLU A 54 4.17 11.93 3.91
CA GLU A 54 4.98 12.93 3.21
C GLU A 54 5.55 12.42 1.87
N LEU A 55 4.78 11.57 1.17
CA LEU A 55 5.16 11.00 -0.12
C LEU A 55 4.78 11.97 -1.25
N TYR A 56 5.75 12.72 -1.77
CA TYR A 56 5.52 13.81 -2.72
C TYR A 56 6.35 13.71 -3.99
N ASP A 57 7.54 13.13 -3.91
CA ASP A 57 8.47 13.01 -5.01
C ASP A 57 8.29 11.70 -5.77
N GLU A 58 8.65 11.71 -7.05
CA GLU A 58 8.50 10.56 -7.94
C GLU A 58 9.36 9.36 -7.53
N ASP A 59 10.48 9.64 -6.87
CA ASP A 59 11.39 8.64 -6.30
C ASP A 59 10.95 8.15 -4.91
N ASP A 60 9.90 8.73 -4.33
CA ASP A 60 9.39 8.29 -3.04
C ASP A 60 8.66 6.95 -3.19
N TYR A 61 8.97 6.04 -2.27
CA TYR A 61 8.31 4.75 -2.18
C TYR A 61 8.19 4.30 -0.73
N VAL A 62 7.24 3.39 -0.50
CA VAL A 62 7.06 2.68 0.76
C VAL A 62 6.97 1.19 0.52
N TYR A 63 7.35 0.42 1.53
CA TYR A 63 7.12 -1.01 1.57
C TYR A 63 5.96 -1.29 2.52
N LEU A 64 4.93 -1.94 2.01
CA LEU A 64 3.76 -2.34 2.77
C LEU A 64 3.76 -3.86 2.92
N VAL A 65 3.72 -4.32 4.17
CA VAL A 65 3.39 -5.71 4.48
C VAL A 65 1.89 -5.75 4.74
N ILE A 66 1.15 -6.58 4.02
CA ILE A 66 -0.30 -6.61 4.03
C ILE A 66 -0.78 -8.04 4.21
N ARG A 67 -1.79 -8.23 5.05
CA ARG A 67 -2.54 -9.48 5.19
C ARG A 67 -4.03 -9.20 5.21
N GLN A 68 -4.84 -10.18 4.83
CA GLN A 68 -6.27 -10.13 5.12
C GLN A 68 -6.46 -10.26 6.63
N GLU A 69 -7.47 -9.59 7.19
CA GLU A 69 -7.77 -9.65 8.62
C GLU A 69 -7.84 -11.11 9.10
N GLN A 70 -7.08 -11.45 10.15
CA GLN A 70 -6.98 -12.82 10.72
C GLN A 70 -6.29 -13.87 9.83
N SER A 71 -5.68 -13.48 8.71
CA SER A 71 -4.85 -14.36 7.89
C SER A 71 -3.45 -14.52 8.47
N GLU A 72 -2.91 -15.74 8.43
CA GLU A 72 -1.48 -15.99 8.74
C GLU A 72 -0.57 -15.69 7.53
N GLU A 73 -1.16 -15.66 6.33
CA GLU A 73 -0.46 -15.35 5.08
C GLU A 73 -0.43 -13.84 4.86
N TRP A 74 0.76 -13.33 4.55
CA TRP A 74 1.04 -11.93 4.28
C TRP A 74 1.92 -11.79 3.05
N GLU A 75 1.81 -10.64 2.39
CA GLU A 75 2.62 -10.27 1.23
C GLU A 75 3.29 -8.92 1.47
N ILE A 76 4.48 -8.72 0.88
CA ILE A 76 5.18 -7.43 0.89
C ILE A 76 5.12 -6.80 -0.50
N THR A 77 4.67 -5.55 -0.55
CA THR A 77 4.53 -4.78 -1.80
C THR A 77 5.29 -3.46 -1.67
N LYS A 78 6.12 -3.15 -2.66
CA LYS A 78 6.72 -1.82 -2.82
C LYS A 78 5.76 -0.94 -3.63
N VAL A 79 5.37 0.22 -3.09
CA VAL A 79 4.50 1.18 -3.75
C VAL A 79 5.27 2.48 -3.98
N SER A 80 5.37 2.93 -5.22
CA SER A 80 5.95 4.22 -5.56
C SER A 80 4.89 5.29 -5.76
N VAL A 81 5.23 6.56 -5.48
CA VAL A 81 4.35 7.71 -5.74
C VAL A 81 4.02 7.87 -7.22
N GLN A 82 4.96 7.54 -8.11
CA GLN A 82 4.67 7.50 -9.55
C GLN A 82 3.54 6.52 -9.89
N TYR A 83 3.51 5.35 -9.26
CA TYR A 83 2.47 4.35 -9.50
C TYR A 83 1.09 4.83 -9.02
N ILE A 84 1.06 5.59 -7.92
CA ILE A 84 -0.16 6.26 -7.44
C ILE A 84 -0.65 7.28 -8.48
N ARG A 85 0.24 8.17 -8.95
CA ARG A 85 -0.11 9.23 -9.90
C ARG A 85 -0.51 8.71 -11.29
N MET A 86 0.17 7.70 -11.82
CA MET A 86 -0.11 7.17 -13.18
C MET A 86 -1.54 6.64 -13.34
N PHE A 87 -2.13 6.11 -12.27
CA PHE A 87 -3.51 5.64 -12.32
C PHE A 87 -4.55 6.71 -11.95
N ASP A 88 -4.17 7.78 -11.24
CA ASP A 88 -5.04 8.95 -11.02
C ASP A 88 -5.14 9.79 -12.31
N ASP A 89 -4.05 9.84 -13.08
CA ASP A 89 -3.97 10.47 -14.41
C ASP A 89 -4.67 9.64 -15.50
N GLU A 90 -5.02 8.38 -15.22
CA GLU A 90 -5.83 7.54 -16.12
C GLU A 90 -7.34 7.88 -16.08
N GLN A 91 -7.69 9.13 -15.78
CA GLN A 91 -8.95 9.71 -16.23
C GLN A 91 -8.83 10.00 -17.73
N ILE A 92 -9.30 9.05 -18.54
CA ILE A 92 -9.55 9.28 -19.97
C ILE A 92 -10.55 10.44 -20.09
N ASP A 93 -10.08 11.60 -20.52
CA ASP A 93 -10.93 12.67 -21.00
C ASP A 93 -11.63 12.15 -22.27
N LEU A 94 -12.95 11.91 -22.17
CA LEU A 94 -13.78 11.42 -23.27
C LEU A 94 -13.88 12.43 -24.45
N ASP A 95 -13.28 13.60 -24.32
CA ASP A 95 -13.22 14.66 -25.35
C ASP A 95 -12.00 14.50 -26.30
N ASP A 96 -11.04 13.61 -26.03
CA ASP A 96 -9.85 13.39 -26.87
C ASP A 96 -9.97 12.17 -27.82
N LEU A 97 -11.18 11.60 -27.94
CA LEU A 97 -11.51 10.65 -29.01
C LEU A 97 -12.01 11.41 -30.25
N ASP A 98 -11.07 11.84 -31.11
CA ASP A 98 -11.36 12.22 -32.51
C ASP A 98 -11.62 10.97 -33.39
#